data_AF-A0AB38D0W5-F1
#
_entry.id   AF-A0AB38D0W5-F1
#
_cell.length_a   1.000
_cell.length_b   1.000
_cell.length_c   1.000
_cell.angle_alpha   90.00
_cell.angle_beta   90.00
_cell.angle_gamma   90.00
#
_symmetry.space_group_name_H-M   'P 1'
#
loop_
_entity.id
_entity.type
_entity.pdbx_description
1 polymer ?
#
loop_
_entity_poly.entity_id
_entity_poly.type
_entity_poly.pdbx_seq_one_letter_code
_entity_poly.pdbx_strand_id
1 'polypeptide(L)'
;MSEIVLRLVGKWPDEGWQDPETGEEFFNDTVLAEGYGQVGRFCVGHSDDEPVILAADEYMLAGKGLDPVLMDRDRITAINSPFGFTILRCDAANGYVEYRVLDDDVVWWDKPEEETNLRFCVRNFHDWTPTMDAPSQSQSYIETKYLGEM
;
A
#
# COMPACT_ATOMS: atom_id res chain seq x y z
N MET A 1 5.11 7.82 22.29
CA MET A 1 4.84 8.05 20.87
C MET A 1 3.54 7.34 20.57
N SER A 2 2.69 7.87 19.69
CA SER A 2 1.49 7.16 19.24
C SER A 2 1.88 6.06 18.27
N GLU A 3 1.12 4.98 18.25
CA GLU A 3 1.35 3.80 17.41
C GLU A 3 0.14 3.57 16.51
N ILE A 4 0.40 3.13 15.27
CA ILE A 4 -0.59 2.64 14.33
C ILE A 4 -0.46 1.12 14.28
N VAL A 5 -1.48 0.44 14.77
CA VAL A 5 -1.52 -1.01 14.86
C VAL A 5 -2.12 -1.59 13.58
N LEU A 6 -1.35 -2.43 12.89
CA LEU A 6 -1.77 -3.15 11.70
C LEU A 6 -2.22 -4.57 12.05
N ARG A 7 -3.36 -4.97 11.52
CA ARG A 7 -3.90 -6.32 11.67
C ARG A 7 -4.26 -6.88 10.30
N LEU A 8 -3.73 -8.06 9.99
CA LEU A 8 -4.24 -8.86 8.88
C LEU A 8 -5.61 -9.40 9.24
N VAL A 9 -6.62 -8.98 8.48
CA VAL A 9 -7.98 -9.49 8.56
C VAL A 9 -8.16 -10.47 7.42
N GLY A 10 -7.79 -11.72 7.70
CA GLY A 10 -7.79 -12.77 6.70
C GLY A 10 -7.35 -14.17 7.17
N LYS A 11 -7.32 -14.44 8.48
CA LYS A 11 -6.92 -15.76 8.99
C LYS A 11 -8.14 -16.71 9.10
N TRP A 12 -8.55 -17.29 7.94
CA TRP A 12 -9.37 -18.52 7.67
C TRP A 12 -10.84 -18.59 8.15
N PRO A 13 -11.81 -19.35 7.51
CA PRO A 13 -11.77 -20.25 6.34
C PRO A 13 -12.75 -19.94 5.17
N ASP A 14 -13.39 -18.77 5.09
CA ASP A 14 -14.53 -18.58 4.14
C ASP A 14 -14.24 -17.76 2.87
N GLU A 15 -13.06 -17.14 2.73
CA GLU A 15 -12.75 -16.27 1.58
C GLU A 15 -11.40 -16.53 0.90
N GLY A 16 -10.57 -17.43 1.44
CA GLY A 16 -9.43 -17.97 0.72
C GLY A 16 -9.90 -19.07 -0.24
N TRP A 17 -9.21 -19.24 -1.36
CA TRP A 17 -9.48 -20.33 -2.29
C TRP A 17 -8.22 -21.18 -2.45
N GLN A 18 -8.38 -22.49 -2.55
CA GLN A 18 -7.29 -23.39 -2.89
C GLN A 18 -7.50 -23.87 -4.32
N ASP A 19 -6.46 -23.76 -5.14
CA ASP A 19 -6.51 -24.31 -6.49
C ASP A 19 -6.63 -25.84 -6.42
N PRO A 20 -7.70 -26.44 -6.98
CA PRO A 20 -7.94 -27.87 -6.90
C PRO A 20 -6.99 -28.71 -7.78
N GLU A 21 -6.30 -28.11 -8.75
CA GLU A 21 -5.34 -28.77 -9.65
C GLU A 21 -3.92 -28.70 -9.10
N THR A 22 -3.53 -27.58 -8.49
CA THR A 22 -2.16 -27.34 -8.01
C THR A 22 -1.99 -27.49 -6.49
N GLY A 23 -3.08 -27.35 -5.73
CA GLY A 23 -3.07 -27.35 -4.27
C GLY A 23 -2.59 -26.03 -3.65
N GLU A 24 -2.41 -24.99 -4.45
CA GLU A 24 -1.92 -23.68 -4.01
C GLU A 24 -3.00 -22.92 -3.22
N GLU A 25 -2.62 -22.36 -2.06
CA GLU A 25 -3.52 -21.64 -1.17
C GLU A 25 -3.46 -20.13 -1.42
N PHE A 26 -4.61 -19.52 -1.73
CA PHE A 26 -4.77 -18.08 -1.94
C PHE A 26 -5.43 -17.47 -0.71
N PHE A 27 -4.78 -16.48 -0.09
CA PHE A 27 -5.28 -15.80 1.12
C PHE A 27 -5.78 -14.38 0.79
N ASN A 28 -6.86 -13.96 1.45
CA ASN A 28 -7.22 -12.54 1.54
C ASN A 28 -6.28 -11.85 2.53
N ASP A 29 -5.43 -10.96 2.04
CA ASP A 29 -4.39 -10.26 2.79
C ASP A 29 -4.84 -8.88 3.30
N THR A 30 -6.16 -8.67 3.45
CA THR A 30 -6.73 -7.39 3.86
C THR A 30 -6.09 -6.88 5.15
N VAL A 31 -5.31 -5.81 5.04
CA VAL A 31 -4.70 -5.14 6.20
C VAL A 31 -5.69 -4.11 6.74
N LEU A 32 -5.99 -4.16 8.03
CA LEU A 32 -6.68 -3.09 8.74
C LEU A 32 -5.69 -2.34 9.63
N ALA A 33 -5.70 -1.01 9.57
CA ALA A 33 -5.09 -0.14 10.55
C ALA A 33 -6.13 0.22 11.62
N GLU A 34 -5.87 -0.14 12.88
CA GLU A 34 -6.80 0.12 13.97
C GLU A 34 -7.08 1.62 14.12
N GLY A 35 -8.37 1.99 14.16
CA GLY A 35 -8.81 3.38 14.23
C GLY A 35 -8.84 4.13 12.89
N TYR A 36 -8.26 3.58 11.82
CA TYR A 36 -8.22 4.20 10.48
C TYR A 36 -9.01 3.43 9.42
N GLY A 37 -9.11 2.10 9.52
CA GLY A 37 -9.85 1.25 8.59
C GLY A 37 -8.96 0.40 7.69
N GLN A 38 -9.46 0.01 6.52
CA GLN A 38 -8.71 -0.85 5.60
C GLN A 38 -7.59 -0.08 4.91
N VAL A 39 -6.39 -0.64 4.94
CA VAL A 39 -5.28 -0.21 4.10
C VAL A 39 -5.57 -0.65 2.68
N GLY A 40 -5.65 0.32 1.79
CA GLY A 40 -5.93 0.11 0.38
C GLY A 40 -4.67 0.08 -0.47
N ARG A 41 -4.90 0.19 -1.77
CA ARG A 41 -3.90 0.03 -2.82
C ARG A 41 -3.37 1.36 -3.29
N PHE A 42 -2.09 1.36 -3.64
CA PHE A 42 -1.48 2.39 -4.46
C PHE A 42 -0.77 1.70 -5.61
N CYS A 43 -1.25 1.92 -6.84
CA CYS A 43 -0.81 1.22 -8.03
C CYS A 43 -0.58 2.21 -9.18
N VAL A 44 0.62 2.16 -9.74
CA VAL A 44 0.98 2.82 -11.00
C VAL A 44 1.18 1.72 -12.03
N GLY A 45 0.56 1.87 -13.20
CA GLY A 45 0.77 1.01 -14.35
C GLY A 45 1.29 1.80 -15.53
N HIS A 46 1.24 1.21 -16.73
CA HIS A 46 1.65 1.86 -17.97
C HIS A 46 0.51 1.80 -19.02
N SER A 47 0.34 2.87 -19.78
CA SER A 47 -0.53 3.01 -20.94
C SER A 47 0.25 3.73 -22.03
N ASP A 48 0.38 3.14 -23.21
CA ASP A 48 1.16 3.70 -24.32
C ASP A 48 2.58 4.16 -23.90
N ASP A 49 3.27 3.34 -23.10
CA ASP A 49 4.59 3.62 -22.50
C ASP A 49 4.66 4.82 -21.52
N GLU A 50 3.53 5.46 -21.23
CA GLU A 50 3.41 6.47 -20.19
C GLU A 50 2.77 5.87 -18.93
N PRO A 51 3.28 6.15 -17.73
CA PRO A 51 2.67 5.59 -16.55
C PRO A 51 1.47 6.39 -16.09
N VAL A 52 0.52 5.64 -15.55
CA VAL A 52 -0.81 6.10 -15.18
C VAL A 52 -1.14 5.57 -13.79
N ILE A 53 -1.75 6.41 -12.95
CA ILE A 53 -2.30 5.99 -11.66
C ILE A 53 -3.50 5.08 -11.94
N LEU A 54 -3.42 3.83 -11.51
CA LEU A 54 -4.48 2.82 -11.64
C LEU A 54 -5.34 2.73 -10.37
N ALA A 55 -4.71 2.90 -9.20
CA ALA A 55 -5.39 2.95 -7.91
C ALA A 55 -4.58 3.82 -6.94
N ALA A 56 -5.29 4.55 -6.09
CA ALA A 56 -4.69 5.32 -5.02
C ALA A 56 -5.73 5.50 -3.91
N ASP A 57 -5.89 4.49 -3.08
CA ASP A 57 -6.90 4.42 -2.01
C ASP A 57 -6.58 5.41 -0.87
N GLU A 58 -7.53 5.61 0.04
CA GLU A 58 -7.42 6.60 1.13
C GLU A 58 -6.24 6.32 2.07
N TYR A 59 -6.02 5.06 2.43
CA TYR A 59 -4.94 4.65 3.30
C TYR A 59 -3.98 3.74 2.55
N MET A 60 -2.68 3.96 2.70
CA MET A 60 -1.66 3.07 2.13
C MET A 60 -0.47 2.92 3.09
N LEU A 61 0.32 1.87 2.88
CA LEU A 61 1.62 1.68 3.53
C LEU A 61 2.74 1.97 2.54
N ALA A 62 3.74 2.71 2.99
CA ALA A 62 4.97 2.98 2.23
C ALA A 62 6.20 2.55 3.04
N GLY A 63 7.32 2.24 2.38
CA GLY A 63 8.56 1.92 3.09
C GLY A 63 9.23 3.17 3.68
N LYS A 64 9.77 3.12 4.91
CA LYS A 64 10.53 4.24 5.53
C LYS A 64 11.78 4.58 4.71
N GLY A 65 12.42 3.56 4.14
CA GLY A 65 13.60 3.73 3.28
C GLY A 65 13.33 4.11 1.82
N LEU A 66 12.07 4.19 1.39
CA LEU A 66 11.71 4.32 -0.05
C LEU A 66 12.51 3.31 -0.92
N ASP A 67 12.68 2.08 -0.43
CA ASP A 67 13.38 0.96 -1.06
C ASP A 67 13.03 0.74 -2.57
N PRO A 68 13.97 0.89 -3.52
CA PRO A 68 13.72 1.00 -4.96
C PRO A 68 13.27 -0.29 -5.70
N VAL A 69 12.91 -1.36 -5.00
CA VAL A 69 12.75 -2.70 -5.63
C VAL A 69 11.31 -3.00 -6.12
N LEU A 70 10.34 -2.12 -5.89
CA LEU A 70 9.03 -2.22 -6.54
C LEU A 70 8.90 -1.11 -7.59
N MET A 71 8.74 -1.54 -8.84
CA MET A 71 8.78 -0.73 -10.06
C MET A 71 8.03 0.60 -9.91
N ASP A 72 8.66 1.69 -10.37
CA ASP A 72 8.13 3.06 -10.49
C ASP A 72 8.23 4.02 -9.28
N ARG A 73 9.14 3.79 -8.32
CA ARG A 73 9.42 4.76 -7.22
C ARG A 73 10.12 6.05 -7.63
N ASP A 74 10.70 6.14 -8.83
CA ASP A 74 11.31 7.39 -9.34
C ASP A 74 10.31 8.55 -9.46
N ARG A 75 9.01 8.26 -9.29
CA ARG A 75 7.91 9.21 -9.42
C ARG A 75 7.33 9.67 -8.09
N ILE A 76 7.70 9.05 -6.96
CA ILE A 76 7.26 9.49 -5.64
C ILE A 76 8.27 10.51 -5.09
N THR A 77 7.86 11.78 -5.06
CA THR A 77 8.63 12.86 -4.45
C THR A 77 8.23 13.06 -3.00
N ALA A 78 9.21 13.02 -2.09
CA ALA A 78 9.00 13.40 -0.69
C ALA A 78 9.16 14.92 -0.54
N ILE A 79 8.09 15.58 -0.09
CA ILE A 79 8.03 17.02 0.15
C ILE A 79 7.89 17.25 1.65
N ASN A 80 8.87 17.92 2.25
CA ASN A 80 8.80 18.34 3.64
C ASN A 80 7.94 19.60 3.74
N SER A 81 6.78 19.48 4.37
CA SER A 81 5.87 20.60 4.62
C SER A 81 6.49 21.60 5.60
N PRO A 82 6.25 22.92 5.44
CA PRO A 82 6.68 23.92 6.42
C PRO A 82 6.01 23.73 7.79
N PHE A 83 4.95 22.92 7.87
CA PHE A 83 4.26 22.58 9.11
C PHE A 83 4.81 21.31 9.79
N GLY A 84 5.94 20.78 9.32
CA GLY A 84 6.68 19.71 9.99
C GLY A 84 6.18 18.29 9.72
N PHE A 85 5.41 18.07 8.66
CA PHE A 85 5.00 16.74 8.20
C PHE A 85 5.52 16.43 6.79
N THR A 86 5.58 15.15 6.43
CA THR A 86 6.01 14.73 5.09
C THR A 86 4.82 14.49 4.18
N ILE A 87 4.90 14.96 2.94
CA ILE A 87 3.98 14.61 1.84
C ILE A 87 4.74 13.72 0.85
N LEU A 88 4.12 12.62 0.43
CA LEU A 88 4.56 11.81 -0.71
C LEU A 88 3.67 12.17 -1.90
N ARG A 89 4.26 12.69 -2.96
CA ARG A 89 3.56 13.07 -4.19
C ARG A 89 3.94 12.13 -5.32
N CYS A 90 2.97 11.57 -6.02
CA CYS A 90 3.19 10.82 -7.25
C CYS A 90 2.56 11.56 -8.44
N ASP A 91 3.36 11.86 -9.45
CA ASP A 91 2.92 12.44 -10.72
C ASP A 91 2.97 11.37 -11.84
N ALA A 92 1.92 11.32 -12.65
CA ALA A 92 1.71 10.38 -13.74
C ALA A 92 1.07 11.10 -14.95
N ALA A 93 0.99 10.43 -16.11
CA ALA A 93 0.43 11.04 -17.31
C ALA A 93 -1.05 11.39 -17.18
N ASN A 94 -1.81 10.64 -16.38
CA ASN A 94 -3.22 10.89 -16.13
C ASN A 94 -3.50 11.81 -14.94
N GLY A 95 -2.48 12.36 -14.27
CA GLY A 95 -2.63 13.29 -13.14
C GLY A 95 -1.71 12.99 -11.98
N TYR A 96 -2.14 13.29 -10.74
CA TYR A 96 -1.31 13.15 -9.55
C TYR A 96 -2.10 12.78 -8.30
N VAL A 97 -1.38 12.27 -7.30
CA VAL A 97 -1.88 12.03 -5.94
C VAL A 97 -0.85 12.40 -4.89
N GLU A 98 -1.32 12.94 -3.77
CA GLU A 98 -0.52 13.30 -2.60
C GLU A 98 -1.00 12.55 -1.38
N TYR A 99 -0.07 11.96 -0.65
CA TYR A 99 -0.27 11.31 0.62
C TYR A 99 0.46 12.06 1.73
N ARG A 100 -0.21 12.32 2.84
CA ARG A 100 0.45 12.74 4.06
C ARG A 100 0.95 11.51 4.81
N VAL A 101 2.23 11.53 5.19
CA VAL A 101 2.82 10.56 6.11
C VAL A 101 2.35 10.86 7.52
N LEU A 102 1.88 9.85 8.24
CA LEU A 102 1.70 9.92 9.69
C LEU A 102 3.01 9.47 10.35
N ASP A 103 3.57 10.32 11.19
CA ASP A 103 4.86 10.10 11.86
C ASP A 103 4.77 9.15 13.07
N ASP A 104 3.63 8.48 13.23
CA ASP A 104 3.40 7.45 14.25
C ASP A 104 4.13 6.15 13.88
N ASP A 105 4.57 5.41 14.89
CA ASP A 105 5.21 4.12 14.67
C ASP A 105 4.19 3.10 14.17
N VAL A 106 4.54 2.38 13.10
CA VAL A 106 3.71 1.32 12.54
C VAL A 106 4.15 -0.02 13.12
N VAL A 107 3.23 -0.73 13.77
CA VAL A 107 3.49 -2.02 14.42
C VAL A 107 2.47 -3.06 13.96
N TRP A 108 2.85 -4.33 13.94
CA TRP A 108 1.92 -5.43 13.69
C TRP A 108 1.26 -5.88 14.99
N TRP A 109 -0.05 -6.12 14.97
CA TRP A 109 -0.83 -6.55 16.14
C TRP A 109 -0.28 -7.82 16.79
N ASP A 110 0.13 -8.81 16.00
CA ASP A 110 0.65 -10.09 16.47
C ASP A 110 2.15 -10.06 16.78
N LYS A 111 2.85 -8.97 16.41
CA LYS A 111 4.28 -8.76 16.64
C LYS A 111 4.59 -7.30 16.98
N PRO A 112 4.07 -6.77 18.11
CA PRO A 112 4.17 -5.35 18.43
C PRO A 112 5.60 -4.87 18.70
N GLU A 113 6.52 -5.78 19.03
CA GLU A 113 7.94 -5.45 19.28
C GLU A 113 8.82 -5.54 18.00
N GLU A 114 8.27 -5.96 16.86
CA GLU A 114 9.03 -6.05 15.60
C GLU A 114 9.13 -4.66 14.95
N GLU A 115 10.35 -4.16 14.76
CA GLU A 115 10.56 -2.91 14.04
C GLU A 115 10.16 -3.06 12.57
N THR A 116 9.19 -2.25 12.14
CA THR A 116 8.78 -2.23 10.73
C THR A 116 9.52 -1.13 9.97
N ASN A 117 9.89 -1.44 8.72
CA ASN A 117 10.32 -0.44 7.74
C ASN A 117 9.12 0.24 7.07
N LEU A 118 7.95 0.33 7.73
CA LEU A 118 6.71 0.84 7.13
C LEU A 118 6.34 2.21 7.69
N ARG A 119 5.67 3.01 6.87
CA ARG A 119 5.04 4.28 7.21
C ARG A 119 3.59 4.22 6.80
N PHE A 120 2.71 4.73 7.65
CA PHE A 120 1.31 4.86 7.31
C PHE A 120 1.05 6.19 6.63
N CYS A 121 0.27 6.16 5.56
CA CYS A 121 0.01 7.30 4.70
C CYS A 121 -1.48 7.47 4.50
N VAL A 122 -1.96 8.72 4.60
CA VAL A 122 -3.35 9.10 4.31
C VAL A 122 -3.39 10.00 3.09
N ARG A 123 -4.26 9.69 2.14
CA ARG A 123 -4.43 10.46 0.91
C ARG A 123 -4.91 11.86 1.26
N ASN A 124 -4.07 12.85 0.98
CA ASN A 124 -4.30 14.25 1.29
C ASN A 124 -5.01 14.99 0.15
N PHE A 125 -4.50 14.80 -1.07
CA PHE A 125 -5.05 15.44 -2.26
C PHE A 125 -4.91 14.51 -3.47
N HIS A 126 -5.80 14.64 -4.44
CA HIS A 126 -5.66 13.97 -5.71
C HIS A 126 -6.36 14.69 -6.85
N ASP A 127 -5.81 14.55 -8.04
CA ASP A 127 -6.43 14.96 -9.28
C ASP A 127 -5.85 14.10 -10.40
N TRP A 128 -6.51 12.98 -10.71
CA TRP A 128 -6.16 12.13 -11.84
C TRP A 128 -7.41 11.62 -12.56
N THR A 129 -7.26 11.37 -13.86
CA THR A 129 -8.31 10.80 -14.70
C THR A 129 -8.22 9.28 -14.65
N PRO A 130 -9.25 8.56 -14.16
CA PRO A 130 -9.24 7.10 -14.16
C PRO A 130 -9.15 6.56 -15.59
N THR A 131 -8.20 5.66 -15.84
CA THR A 131 -7.97 5.05 -17.16
C THR A 131 -8.76 3.76 -17.37
N MET A 132 -9.15 3.08 -16.28
CA MET A 132 -10.07 1.93 -16.22
C MET A 132 -10.77 1.89 -14.85
N ASP A 133 -11.86 1.12 -14.71
CA ASP A 133 -12.31 0.68 -13.39
C ASP A 133 -11.15 -0.06 -12.72
N ALA A 134 -10.81 0.32 -11.47
CA ALA A 134 -9.73 -0.33 -10.75
C ALA A 134 -9.96 -1.86 -10.76
N PRO A 135 -8.94 -2.68 -11.05
CA PRO A 135 -9.12 -4.14 -11.02
C PRO A 135 -9.74 -4.55 -9.67
N SER A 136 -10.57 -5.59 -9.65
CA SER A 136 -11.05 -6.15 -8.38
C SER A 136 -9.84 -6.55 -7.53
N GLN A 137 -9.99 -6.66 -6.20
CA GLN A 137 -8.94 -7.14 -5.30
C GLN A 137 -8.62 -8.64 -5.54
N SER A 138 -8.16 -8.99 -6.73
CA SER A 138 -7.59 -10.30 -7.04
C SER A 138 -6.12 -10.09 -7.34
N GLN A 139 -5.31 -10.04 -6.28
CA GLN A 139 -3.85 -10.09 -6.42
C GLN A 139 -3.48 -11.51 -6.85
N SER A 140 -2.95 -11.66 -8.07
CA SER A 140 -2.36 -12.93 -8.52
C SER A 140 -0.96 -13.07 -7.93
N TYR A 141 -0.74 -14.22 -7.28
CA TYR A 141 0.49 -14.63 -6.62
C TYR A 141 1.50 -15.11 -7.65
N ILE A 142 2.63 -14.40 -7.79
CA ILE A 142 3.87 -15.04 -8.24
C ILE A 142 5.05 -14.69 -7.30
N GLU A 143 5.00 -13.63 -6.49
CA GLU A 143 6.14 -13.28 -5.62
C GLU A 143 5.75 -12.68 -4.24
N THR A 144 4.70 -13.18 -3.58
CA THR A 144 4.47 -12.84 -2.17
C THR A 144 5.36 -13.71 -1.28
N LYS A 145 6.66 -13.38 -1.23
CA LYS A 145 7.43 -13.71 -0.03
C LYS A 145 6.81 -12.91 1.11
N TYR A 146 6.44 -13.61 2.18
CA TYR A 146 5.95 -13.00 3.41
C TYR A 146 6.82 -11.78 3.76
N LEU A 147 6.20 -10.61 3.91
CA LEU A 147 6.84 -9.34 4.28
C LEU A 147 7.50 -9.34 5.68
N GLY A 148 7.68 -10.52 6.29
CA GLY A 148 8.38 -10.76 7.55
C GLY A 148 9.42 -11.89 7.47
N GLU A 149 9.83 -12.33 6.29
CA GLU A 149 11.00 -13.20 6.10
C GLU A 149 12.09 -12.46 5.29
N MET A 150 12.97 -11.75 6.01
CA MET A 150 14.35 -11.51 5.58
C MET A 150 15.31 -12.04 6.64
#